data_AF-A0A967C676-F1
#
_entry.id   AF-A0A967C676-F1
#
_cell.length_a   1.000
_cell.length_b   1.000
_cell.length_c   1.000
_cell.angle_alpha   90.00
_cell.angle_beta   90.00
_cell.angle_gamma   90.00
#
_symmetry.space_group_name_H-M   'P 1'
#
loop_
_entity.id
_entity.type
_entity.pdbx_description
1 polymer ?
#
loop_
_entity_poly.entity_id
_entity_poly.type
_entity_poly.pdbx_seq_one_letter_code
_entity_poly.pdbx_strand_id
1 'polypeptide(L)'
;MLIRFADDYRDHPNADYAIFQAALNAERRGEEAYYREAYVLLEERLVRPHPRSELFFAARLKQGDLLRRLGDFAAAQQIYESLVNQFSQHPDVLSAQIALADCHRAQAAQEVSHFESAITLLERLRDLADAPADLRAEAGFKLGDMLATRDVGEALAAWWPVVDALLVDRAQAARLGDPGRYWLGRLLARMAGVLEEAGRPDEAGEAWRMIVDRGLPGAVLARARLAGGRPAPTP
;
A
#
# COMPACT_ATOMS: atom_id res chain seq x y z
N MET A 1 8.14 -20.81 -22.19
CA MET A 1 9.04 -20.21 -23.19
C MET A 1 10.07 -19.28 -22.53
N LEU A 2 9.66 -18.37 -21.63
CA LEU A 2 10.57 -17.47 -20.91
C LEU A 2 11.59 -18.18 -19.99
N ILE A 3 11.14 -19.18 -19.22
CA ILE A 3 12.02 -19.98 -18.35
C ILE A 3 13.08 -20.72 -19.18
N ARG A 4 12.66 -21.34 -20.29
CA ARG A 4 13.55 -22.03 -21.21
C ARG A 4 14.59 -21.09 -21.85
N PHE A 5 14.20 -19.86 -22.19
CA PHE A 5 15.15 -18.84 -22.67
C PHE A 5 16.19 -18.48 -21.60
N ALA A 6 15.78 -18.27 -20.35
CA ALA A 6 16.72 -18.01 -19.26
C ALA A 6 17.65 -19.21 -18.97
N ASP A 7 17.13 -20.43 -19.11
CA ASP A 7 17.93 -21.66 -18.95
C ASP A 7 18.97 -21.82 -20.07
N ASP A 8 18.60 -21.49 -21.30
CA ASP A 8 19.45 -21.61 -22.50
C ASP A 8 20.50 -20.47 -22.58
N TYR A 9 20.26 -19.33 -21.93
CA TYR A 9 21.09 -18.12 -22.00
C TYR A 9 21.36 -17.48 -20.62
N ARG A 10 21.87 -18.26 -19.67
CA ARG A 10 22.01 -17.86 -18.25
C ARG A 10 22.83 -16.60 -18.00
N ASP A 11 23.87 -16.36 -18.80
CA ASP A 11 24.74 -15.18 -18.68
C ASP A 11 24.24 -13.98 -19.51
N HIS A 12 23.12 -14.11 -20.21
CA HIS A 12 22.58 -13.03 -21.03
C HIS A 12 21.91 -11.97 -20.14
N PRO A 13 22.12 -10.66 -20.40
CA PRO A 13 21.49 -9.57 -19.65
C PRO A 13 19.96 -9.60 -19.52
N ASN A 14 19.28 -10.44 -20.33
CA ASN A 14 17.82 -10.54 -20.37
C ASN A 14 17.30 -11.79 -19.63
N ALA A 15 18.19 -12.66 -19.13
CA ALA A 15 17.80 -13.86 -18.40
C ALA A 15 17.05 -13.50 -17.11
N ASP A 16 17.60 -12.57 -16.33
CA ASP A 16 16.98 -12.09 -15.07
C ASP A 16 15.63 -11.43 -15.34
N TYR A 17 15.55 -10.64 -16.41
CA TYR A 17 14.30 -10.02 -16.83
C TYR A 17 13.26 -11.09 -17.22
N ALA A 18 13.65 -12.11 -17.99
CA ALA A 18 12.76 -13.19 -18.37
C ALA A 18 12.26 -13.99 -17.16
N ILE A 19 13.11 -14.24 -16.16
CA ILE A 19 12.75 -14.90 -14.90
C ILE A 19 11.77 -14.03 -14.11
N PHE A 20 12.08 -12.75 -13.95
CA PHE A 20 11.20 -11.82 -13.25
C PHE A 20 9.83 -11.73 -13.92
N GLN A 21 9.79 -11.60 -15.26
CA GLN A 21 8.52 -11.61 -16.01
C GLN A 21 7.77 -12.94 -15.88
N ALA A 22 8.47 -14.08 -15.84
CA ALA A 22 7.82 -15.37 -15.62
C ALA A 22 7.16 -15.43 -14.24
N ALA A 23 7.81 -14.92 -13.19
CA ALA A 23 7.23 -14.82 -11.86
C ALA A 23 5.99 -13.91 -11.84
N LEU A 24 6.03 -12.75 -12.52
CA LEU A 24 4.86 -11.87 -12.64
C LEU A 24 3.69 -12.53 -13.40
N ASN A 25 3.98 -13.36 -14.40
CA ASN A 25 2.95 -14.11 -15.12
C ASN A 25 2.32 -15.21 -14.24
N ALA A 26 3.11 -15.86 -13.38
CA ALA A 26 2.60 -16.80 -12.40
C ALA A 26 1.73 -16.10 -11.36
N GLU A 27 2.17 -14.97 -10.78
CA GLU A 27 1.39 -14.17 -9.83
C GLU A 27 0.01 -13.79 -10.40
N ARG A 28 -0.05 -13.38 -11.67
CA ARG A 28 -1.30 -12.97 -12.33
C ARG A 28 -2.37 -14.06 -12.41
N ARG A 29 -2.01 -15.33 -12.22
CA ARG A 29 -2.98 -16.44 -12.18
C ARG A 29 -3.81 -16.45 -10.89
N GLY A 30 -3.33 -15.79 -9.84
CA GLY A 30 -4.13 -15.45 -8.66
C GLY A 30 -4.36 -16.57 -7.64
N GLU A 31 -3.89 -17.79 -7.89
CA GLU A 31 -4.02 -18.92 -6.97
C GLU A 31 -2.77 -19.12 -6.10
N GLU A 32 -2.96 -19.64 -4.90
CA GLU A 32 -1.90 -19.87 -3.91
C GLU A 32 -0.73 -20.70 -4.45
N ALA A 33 -1.02 -21.75 -5.23
CA ALA A 33 0.01 -22.58 -5.85
C ALA A 33 0.94 -21.76 -6.77
N TYR A 34 0.38 -20.82 -7.52
CA TYR A 34 1.17 -19.96 -8.41
C TYR A 34 1.94 -18.88 -7.67
N TYR A 35 1.47 -18.42 -6.51
CA TYR A 35 2.27 -17.52 -5.67
C TYR A 35 3.51 -18.23 -5.12
N ARG A 36 3.36 -19.47 -4.66
CA ARG A 36 4.50 -20.30 -4.21
C ARG A 36 5.45 -20.59 -5.36
N GLU A 37 4.94 -20.95 -6.53
CA GLU A 37 5.75 -21.16 -7.74
C GLU A 37 6.55 -19.89 -8.10
N ALA A 38 5.90 -18.73 -8.14
CA ALA A 38 6.55 -17.45 -8.41
C ALA A 38 7.64 -17.13 -7.38
N TYR A 39 7.39 -17.39 -6.10
CA TYR A 39 8.36 -17.17 -5.03
C TYR A 39 9.60 -18.06 -5.19
N VAL A 40 9.40 -19.36 -5.42
CA VAL A 40 10.49 -20.33 -5.65
C VAL A 40 11.28 -19.98 -6.90
N LEU A 41 10.59 -19.60 -7.99
CA LEU A 41 11.23 -19.19 -9.23
C LEU A 41 12.16 -17.99 -9.02
N LEU A 42 11.70 -16.95 -8.31
CA LEU A 42 12.52 -15.78 -7.98
C LEU A 42 13.71 -16.15 -7.09
N GLU A 43 13.48 -17.00 -6.08
CA GLU A 43 14.51 -17.41 -5.12
C GLU A 43 15.64 -18.18 -5.81
N GLU A 44 15.27 -19.23 -6.55
CA GLU A 44 16.22 -20.18 -7.12
C GLU A 44 16.91 -19.68 -8.37
N ARG A 45 16.26 -18.78 -9.14
CA ARG A 45 16.75 -18.38 -10.45
C ARG A 45 17.25 -16.95 -10.54
N LEU A 46 16.91 -16.07 -9.60
CA LEU A 46 17.34 -14.66 -9.63
C LEU A 46 18.05 -14.25 -8.33
N VAL A 47 17.39 -14.39 -7.19
CA VAL A 47 17.89 -13.85 -5.90
C VAL A 47 19.16 -14.55 -5.44
N ARG A 48 19.18 -15.89 -5.39
CA ARG A 48 20.38 -16.64 -4.97
C ARG A 48 21.49 -16.60 -6.02
N PRO A 49 21.23 -16.87 -7.31
CA PRO A 49 22.31 -16.95 -8.28
C PRO A 49 22.90 -15.59 -8.60
N HIS A 50 22.07 -14.53 -8.67
CA HIS A 50 22.45 -13.23 -9.19
C HIS A 50 22.21 -12.10 -8.16
N PRO A 51 22.91 -12.11 -7.01
CA PRO A 51 22.72 -11.12 -5.93
C PRO A 51 23.14 -9.69 -6.31
N ARG A 52 23.84 -9.52 -7.43
CA ARG A 52 24.25 -8.22 -7.98
C ARG A 52 23.38 -7.74 -9.14
N SER A 53 22.33 -8.49 -9.47
CA SER A 53 21.38 -8.11 -10.52
C SER A 53 20.71 -6.77 -10.18
N GLU A 54 20.49 -5.91 -11.18
CA GLU A 54 19.69 -4.70 -11.02
C GLU A 54 18.23 -5.04 -10.64
N LEU A 55 17.77 -6.25 -10.98
CA LEU A 55 16.44 -6.75 -10.60
C LEU A 55 16.40 -7.35 -9.20
N PHE A 56 17.52 -7.42 -8.48
CA PHE A 56 17.56 -8.02 -7.14
C PHE A 56 16.57 -7.34 -6.19
N PHE A 57 16.58 -6.00 -6.14
CA PHE A 57 15.66 -5.25 -5.29
C PHE A 57 14.19 -5.55 -5.66
N ALA A 58 13.86 -5.45 -6.96
CA ALA A 58 12.50 -5.70 -7.45
C ALA A 58 12.03 -7.14 -7.20
N ALA A 59 12.91 -8.13 -7.38
CA ALA A 59 12.62 -9.53 -7.12
C ALA A 59 12.39 -9.81 -5.63
N ARG A 60 13.22 -9.25 -4.75
CA ARG A 60 13.03 -9.35 -3.30
C ARG A 60 11.75 -8.66 -2.86
N LEU A 61 11.46 -7.46 -3.36
CA LEU A 61 10.19 -6.77 -3.08
C LEU A 61 9.00 -7.64 -3.48
N LYS A 62 9.05 -8.23 -4.68
CA LYS A 62 8.03 -9.15 -5.17
C LYS A 62 7.91 -10.43 -4.33
N GLN A 63 9.00 -11.00 -3.83
CA GLN A 63 8.95 -12.14 -2.90
C GLN A 63 8.19 -11.77 -1.61
N GLY A 64 8.42 -10.58 -1.06
CA GLY A 64 7.64 -10.07 0.06
C GLY A 64 6.15 -9.94 -0.26
N ASP A 65 5.81 -9.42 -1.45
CA ASP A 65 4.41 -9.27 -1.87
C ASP A 65 3.71 -10.64 -1.97
N LEU A 66 4.40 -11.63 -2.54
CA LEU A 66 3.90 -13.00 -2.66
C LEU A 66 3.66 -13.64 -1.29
N LEU A 67 4.59 -13.47 -0.34
CA LEU A 67 4.41 -13.96 1.03
C LEU A 67 3.20 -13.30 1.72
N ARG A 68 2.98 -11.99 1.52
CA ARG A 68 1.77 -11.32 2.02
C ARG A 68 0.50 -11.90 1.43
N ARG A 69 0.49 -12.23 0.13
CA ARG A 69 -0.66 -12.90 -0.53
C ARG A 69 -0.90 -14.30 0.00
N LEU A 70 0.15 -14.98 0.47
CA LEU A 70 0.11 -16.27 1.16
C LEU A 70 -0.28 -16.16 2.64
N GLY A 71 -0.46 -14.94 3.16
CA GLY A 71 -0.74 -14.69 4.58
C GLY A 71 0.47 -14.84 5.51
N ASP A 72 1.67 -15.06 4.97
CA ASP A 72 2.90 -15.18 5.74
C ASP A 72 3.53 -13.79 5.97
N PHE A 73 2.88 -13.01 6.84
CA PHE A 73 3.30 -11.65 7.14
C PHE A 73 4.63 -11.59 7.88
N ALA A 74 4.97 -12.60 8.67
CA ALA A 74 6.22 -12.68 9.42
C ALA A 74 7.41 -12.89 8.48
N ALA A 75 7.32 -13.83 7.53
CA ALA A 75 8.37 -14.01 6.53
C ALA A 75 8.46 -12.79 5.60
N ALA A 76 7.32 -12.21 5.20
CA ALA A 76 7.31 -11.00 4.39
C ALA A 76 7.99 -9.81 5.10
N GLN A 77 7.74 -9.63 6.41
CA GLN A 77 8.39 -8.62 7.24
C GLN A 77 9.92 -8.72 7.15
N GLN A 78 10.48 -9.92 7.33
CA GLN A 78 11.93 -10.13 7.25
C GLN A 78 12.52 -9.72 5.89
N ILE A 79 11.78 -9.96 4.80
CA ILE A 79 12.19 -9.53 3.46
C ILE A 79 12.21 -8.00 3.37
N TYR A 80 11.16 -7.31 3.81
CA TYR A 80 11.09 -5.85 3.72
C TYR A 80 12.07 -5.16 4.65
N GLU A 81 12.27 -5.64 5.88
CA GLU A 81 13.30 -5.12 6.78
C GLU A 81 14.69 -5.20 6.15
N SER A 82 15.01 -6.35 5.54
CA SER A 82 16.25 -6.55 4.81
C SER A 82 16.42 -5.52 3.69
N LEU A 83 15.36 -5.27 2.91
CA LEU A 83 15.38 -4.27 1.83
C LEU A 83 15.57 -2.85 2.37
N VAL A 84 14.80 -2.45 3.38
CA VAL A 84 14.87 -1.11 3.97
C VAL A 84 16.26 -0.84 4.56
N ASN A 85 16.86 -1.84 5.21
CA ASN A 85 18.17 -1.72 5.84
C ASN A 85 19.32 -1.66 4.81
N GLN A 86 19.24 -2.45 3.75
CA GLN A 86 20.34 -2.57 2.78
C GLN A 86 20.27 -1.57 1.63
N PHE A 87 19.07 -1.11 1.28
CA PHE A 87 18.80 -0.31 0.09
C PHE A 87 18.17 1.05 0.44
N SER A 88 18.63 1.67 1.52
CA SER A 88 18.08 2.94 2.04
C SER A 88 18.09 4.11 1.06
N GLN A 89 18.93 4.05 0.02
CA GLN A 89 19.03 5.05 -1.05
C GLN A 89 18.36 4.62 -2.37
N HIS A 90 17.79 3.41 -2.42
CA HIS A 90 17.16 2.92 -3.64
C HIS A 90 15.86 3.70 -3.92
N PRO A 91 15.58 4.08 -5.18
CA PRO A 91 14.39 4.89 -5.51
C PRO A 91 13.07 4.33 -4.99
N ASP A 92 12.94 3.00 -5.02
CA ASP A 92 11.71 2.30 -4.61
C ASP A 92 11.71 1.84 -3.14
N VAL A 93 12.66 2.28 -2.31
CA VAL A 93 12.74 1.84 -0.91
C VAL A 93 11.50 2.25 -0.10
N LEU A 94 10.86 3.37 -0.46
CA LEU A 94 9.66 3.82 0.23
C LEU A 94 8.48 2.85 0.05
N SER A 95 8.39 2.18 -1.11
CA SER A 95 7.40 1.11 -1.33
C SER A 95 7.64 -0.09 -0.41
N ALA A 96 8.90 -0.45 -0.17
CA ALA A 96 9.24 -1.48 0.82
C ALA A 96 8.87 -1.06 2.25
N GLN A 97 9.01 0.23 2.60
CA GLN A 97 8.62 0.74 3.92
C GLN A 97 7.10 0.71 4.14
N ILE A 98 6.30 1.06 3.13
CA ILE A 98 4.83 0.89 3.18
C ILE A 98 4.48 -0.58 3.37
N ALA A 99 5.12 -1.48 2.62
CA ALA A 99 4.84 -2.90 2.69
C ALA A 99 5.26 -3.51 4.05
N LEU A 100 6.35 -3.02 4.64
CA LEU A 100 6.77 -3.36 6.00
C LEU A 100 5.72 -2.91 7.03
N ALA A 101 5.21 -1.68 6.91
CA ALA A 101 4.15 -1.19 7.78
C ALA A 101 2.87 -2.03 7.67
N ASP A 102 2.52 -2.50 6.47
CA ASP A 102 1.40 -3.41 6.27
C ASP A 102 1.60 -4.77 6.96
N CYS A 103 2.82 -5.32 6.93
CA CYS A 103 3.15 -6.56 7.65
C CYS A 103 3.00 -6.38 9.17
N HIS A 104 3.51 -5.28 9.72
CA HIS A 104 3.29 -4.96 11.12
C HIS A 104 1.80 -4.79 11.44
N ARG A 105 1.05 -4.06 10.62
CA ARG A 105 -0.39 -3.91 10.81
C ARG A 105 -1.14 -5.25 10.83
N ALA A 106 -0.78 -6.17 9.94
CA ALA A 106 -1.39 -7.50 9.89
C ALA A 106 -1.10 -8.34 11.16
N GLN A 107 0.03 -8.10 11.80
CA GLN A 107 0.46 -8.80 13.02
C GLN A 107 0.10 -8.07 14.32
N ALA A 108 -0.45 -6.86 14.24
CA ALA A 108 -0.77 -6.01 15.39
C ALA A 108 -1.79 -6.62 16.38
N ALA A 109 -2.64 -7.54 15.92
CA ALA A 109 -3.56 -8.27 16.78
C ALA A 109 -2.86 -9.32 17.66
N GLN A 110 -1.66 -9.77 17.26
CA GLN A 110 -0.89 -10.78 17.97
C GLN A 110 0.09 -10.14 18.97
N GLU A 111 0.70 -9.01 18.60
CA GLU A 111 1.67 -8.30 19.42
C GLU A 111 1.51 -6.78 19.30
N VAL A 112 1.37 -6.09 20.44
CA VAL A 112 1.14 -4.64 20.49
C VAL A 112 2.31 -3.84 19.89
N SER A 113 3.54 -4.34 20.00
CA SER A 113 4.73 -3.70 19.43
C SER A 113 4.63 -3.50 17.91
N HIS A 114 3.91 -4.39 17.22
CA HIS A 114 3.65 -4.27 15.79
C HIS A 114 2.68 -3.13 15.47
N PHE A 115 1.71 -2.85 16.34
CA PHE A 115 0.84 -1.69 16.17
C PHE A 115 1.65 -0.38 16.21
N GLU A 116 2.54 -0.24 17.19
CA GLU A 116 3.42 0.92 17.36
C GLU A 116 4.42 1.06 16.20
N SER A 117 4.98 -0.07 15.74
CA SER A 117 5.91 -0.10 14.61
C SER A 117 5.25 0.36 13.31
N ALA A 118 4.02 -0.11 13.04
CA ALA A 118 3.26 0.30 11.87
C ALA A 118 2.92 1.80 11.90
N ILE A 119 2.46 2.33 13.04
CA ILE A 119 2.18 3.77 13.20
C ILE A 119 3.44 4.59 12.92
N THR A 120 4.55 4.24 13.57
CA THR A 120 5.82 4.98 13.43
C THR A 120 6.28 5.06 11.97
N LEU A 121 6.19 3.94 11.24
CA LEU A 121 6.54 3.90 9.82
C LEU A 121 5.59 4.76 8.97
N LEU A 122 4.28 4.64 9.18
CA LEU A 122 3.29 5.36 8.38
C LEU A 122 3.30 6.86 8.64
N GLU A 123 3.50 7.29 9.89
CA GLU A 123 3.70 8.71 10.25
C GLU A 123 4.89 9.30 9.53
N ARG A 124 6.05 8.64 9.63
CA ARG A 124 7.27 9.07 8.94
C ARG A 124 7.05 9.19 7.44
N LEU A 125 6.39 8.22 6.81
CA LEU A 125 6.15 8.21 5.36
C LEU A 125 5.17 9.29 4.92
N ARG A 126 4.11 9.55 5.69
CA ARG A 126 3.16 10.64 5.46
C ARG A 126 3.85 12.00 5.51
N ASP A 127 4.75 12.19 6.47
CA ASP A 127 5.40 13.48 6.76
C ASP A 127 6.68 13.72 5.94
N LEU A 128 7.15 12.72 5.21
CA LEU A 128 8.34 12.84 4.37
C LEU A 128 8.08 13.79 3.20
N ALA A 129 8.67 14.99 3.26
CA ALA A 129 8.41 16.07 2.31
C ALA A 129 8.71 15.69 0.85
N ASP A 130 9.78 14.94 0.62
CA ASP A 130 10.24 14.52 -0.71
C ASP A 130 9.55 13.23 -1.21
N ALA A 131 8.69 12.60 -0.40
CA ALA A 131 7.96 11.42 -0.83
C ALA A 131 6.90 11.77 -1.89
N PRO A 132 6.63 10.88 -2.86
CA PRO A 132 5.55 11.06 -3.82
C PRO A 132 4.21 11.31 -3.13
N ALA A 133 3.41 12.24 -3.68
CA ALA A 133 2.11 12.60 -3.11
C ALA A 133 1.19 11.37 -2.95
N ASP A 134 1.20 10.48 -3.93
CA ASP A 134 0.42 9.24 -3.91
C ASP A 134 0.81 8.32 -2.74
N LEU A 135 2.11 8.21 -2.45
CA LEU A 135 2.63 7.41 -1.33
C LEU A 135 2.25 8.04 0.01
N ARG A 136 2.33 9.37 0.12
CA ARG A 136 1.92 10.10 1.32
C ARG A 136 0.43 9.95 1.59
N ALA A 137 -0.41 9.96 0.54
CA ALA A 137 -1.83 9.70 0.63
C ALA A 137 -2.12 8.27 1.11
N GLU A 138 -1.40 7.27 0.58
CA GLU A 138 -1.48 5.89 1.03
C GLU A 138 -1.10 5.74 2.51
N ALA A 139 0.06 6.27 2.90
CA ALA A 139 0.56 6.22 4.27
C ALA A 139 -0.43 6.88 5.25
N GLY A 140 -0.89 8.08 4.90
CA GLY A 140 -1.85 8.84 5.68
C GLY A 140 -3.19 8.15 5.86
N PHE A 141 -3.72 7.52 4.79
CA PHE A 141 -4.93 6.69 4.88
C PHE A 141 -4.73 5.57 5.91
N LYS A 142 -3.67 4.77 5.74
CA LYS A 142 -3.41 3.58 6.57
C LYS A 142 -3.19 3.95 8.03
N LEU A 143 -2.47 5.04 8.29
CA LEU A 143 -2.22 5.56 9.64
C LEU A 143 -3.54 5.87 10.36
N GLY A 144 -4.37 6.73 9.77
CA GLY A 144 -5.63 7.09 10.42
C GLY A 144 -6.61 5.92 10.51
N ASP A 145 -6.58 4.98 9.56
CA ASP A 145 -7.41 3.75 9.63
C ASP A 145 -6.98 2.85 10.80
N MET A 146 -5.68 2.76 11.10
CA MET A 146 -5.20 2.09 12.31
C MET A 146 -5.64 2.82 13.58
N LEU A 147 -5.46 4.14 13.63
CA LEU A 147 -5.83 4.96 14.80
C LEU A 147 -7.33 4.96 15.07
N ALA A 148 -8.16 4.86 14.02
CA ALA A 148 -9.62 4.79 14.13
C ALA A 148 -10.12 3.58 14.90
N THR A 149 -9.29 2.53 15.05
CA THR A 149 -9.62 1.38 15.90
C THR A 149 -9.50 1.67 17.39
N ARG A 150 -8.82 2.76 17.76
CA ARG A 150 -8.56 3.18 19.14
C ARG A 150 -9.37 4.40 19.52
N ASP A 151 -9.27 5.45 18.70
CA ASP A 151 -9.88 6.73 19.00
C ASP A 151 -10.21 7.51 17.71
N VAL A 152 -11.41 8.07 17.68
CA VAL A 152 -11.90 8.85 16.53
C VAL A 152 -11.13 10.17 16.38
N GLY A 153 -10.77 10.81 17.49
CA GLY A 153 -9.98 12.04 17.50
C GLY A 153 -8.57 11.83 16.94
N GLU A 154 -7.89 10.77 17.36
CA GLU A 154 -6.57 10.40 16.82
C GLU A 154 -6.62 10.12 15.31
N ALA A 155 -7.64 9.41 14.84
CA ALA A 155 -7.83 9.16 13.42
C ALA A 155 -8.01 10.45 12.61
N LEU A 156 -8.87 11.36 13.08
CA LEU A 156 -9.10 12.65 12.44
C LEU A 156 -7.84 13.53 12.45
N ALA A 157 -7.11 13.53 13.57
CA ALA A 157 -5.84 14.25 13.68
C ALA A 157 -4.77 13.72 12.71
N ALA A 158 -4.81 12.43 12.37
CA ALA A 158 -3.92 11.84 11.38
C ALA A 158 -4.37 12.11 9.93
N TRP A 159 -5.66 12.14 9.66
CA TRP A 159 -6.20 12.28 8.31
C TRP A 159 -6.30 13.73 7.82
N TRP A 160 -6.69 14.68 8.66
CA TRP A 160 -6.85 16.08 8.23
C TRP A 160 -5.58 16.70 7.63
N PRO A 161 -4.38 16.53 8.21
CA PRO A 161 -3.15 17.02 7.60
C PRO A 161 -2.91 16.50 6.18
N VAL A 162 -3.35 15.27 5.88
CA VAL A 162 -3.25 14.66 4.55
C VAL A 162 -4.20 15.35 3.58
N VAL A 163 -5.45 15.57 4.00
CA VAL A 163 -6.46 16.27 3.21
C VAL A 163 -6.02 17.71 2.93
N ASP A 164 -5.53 18.42 3.94
CA ASP A 164 -5.06 19.80 3.78
C ASP A 164 -3.87 19.89 2.82
N ALA A 165 -2.85 19.05 3.03
CA ALA A 165 -1.61 19.12 2.26
C ALA A 165 -1.73 18.58 0.82
N LEU A 166 -2.64 17.62 0.57
CA LEU A 166 -2.70 16.92 -0.72
C LEU A 166 -3.97 17.20 -1.51
N LEU A 167 -5.06 17.62 -0.87
CA LEU A 167 -6.35 17.87 -1.54
C LEU A 167 -6.75 19.34 -1.52
N VAL A 168 -6.62 20.03 -0.40
CA VAL A 168 -7.04 21.43 -0.28
C VAL A 168 -6.08 22.34 -1.05
N ASP A 169 -4.77 22.15 -0.90
CA ASP A 169 -3.76 22.80 -1.73
C ASP A 169 -3.90 22.38 -3.20
N ARG A 170 -4.27 23.34 -4.06
CA ARG A 170 -4.49 23.09 -5.50
C ARG A 170 -3.22 22.69 -6.24
N ALA A 171 -2.06 23.20 -5.85
CA ALA A 171 -0.80 22.87 -6.51
C ALA A 171 -0.43 21.41 -6.22
N GLN A 172 -0.61 21.00 -4.96
CA GLN A 172 -0.34 19.62 -4.55
C GLN A 172 -1.38 18.64 -5.10
N ALA A 173 -2.66 19.02 -5.12
CA ALA A 173 -3.72 18.21 -5.70
C ALA A 173 -3.52 17.91 -7.20
N ALA A 174 -2.88 18.83 -7.93
CA ALA A 174 -2.53 18.63 -9.34
C ALA A 174 -1.41 17.60 -9.54
N ARG A 175 -0.61 17.30 -8.51
CA ARG A 175 0.49 16.31 -8.55
C ARG A 175 0.06 14.89 -8.22
N LEU A 176 -1.20 14.69 -7.80
CA LEU A 176 -1.74 13.38 -7.49
C LEU A 176 -2.04 12.59 -8.75
N GLY A 177 -1.47 11.39 -8.82
CA GLY A 177 -1.84 10.38 -9.80
C GLY A 177 -3.13 9.66 -9.40
N ASP A 178 -3.52 8.70 -10.24
CA ASP A 178 -4.67 7.83 -9.96
C ASP A 178 -4.56 7.08 -8.61
N PRO A 179 -3.39 6.53 -8.22
CA PRO A 179 -3.23 5.90 -6.91
C PRO A 179 -3.50 6.86 -5.74
N GLY A 180 -2.95 8.08 -5.80
CA GLY A 180 -3.15 9.07 -4.73
C GLY A 180 -4.61 9.51 -4.62
N ARG A 181 -5.27 9.74 -5.76
CA ARG A 181 -6.71 10.05 -5.80
C ARG A 181 -7.56 8.92 -5.24
N TYR A 182 -7.22 7.68 -5.55
CA TYR A 182 -7.87 6.49 -4.98
C TYR A 182 -7.75 6.46 -3.46
N TRP A 183 -6.53 6.66 -2.93
CA TRP A 183 -6.29 6.66 -1.48
C TRP A 183 -7.00 7.81 -0.76
N LEU A 184 -7.03 9.01 -1.35
CA LEU A 184 -7.78 10.13 -0.78
C LEU A 184 -9.30 9.91 -0.80
N GLY A 185 -9.84 9.33 -1.88
CA GLY A 185 -11.25 8.96 -1.94
C GLY A 185 -11.61 7.97 -0.84
N ARG A 186 -10.77 6.96 -0.62
CA ARG A 186 -10.95 6.00 0.49
C ARG A 186 -10.82 6.66 1.87
N LEU A 187 -9.86 7.56 2.04
CA LEU A 187 -9.63 8.29 3.28
C LEU A 187 -10.86 9.09 3.66
N LEU A 188 -11.37 9.93 2.75
CA LEU A 188 -12.56 10.72 3.01
C LEU A 188 -13.79 9.85 3.28
N ALA A 189 -13.93 8.73 2.55
CA ALA A 189 -15.05 7.81 2.76
C ALA A 189 -14.98 7.15 4.14
N ARG A 190 -13.78 6.72 4.56
CA ARG A 190 -13.57 6.13 5.89
C ARG A 190 -13.77 7.16 6.99
N MET A 191 -13.20 8.35 6.82
CA MET A 191 -13.38 9.50 7.72
C MET A 191 -14.86 9.82 7.93
N ALA A 192 -15.63 9.94 6.85
CA ALA A 192 -17.06 10.20 6.93
C ALA A 192 -17.80 9.09 7.67
N GLY A 193 -17.47 7.82 7.42
CA GLY A 193 -18.05 6.69 8.15
C GLY A 193 -17.77 6.74 9.66
N VAL A 194 -16.53 7.03 10.05
CA VAL A 194 -16.17 7.19 11.48
C VAL A 194 -16.92 8.37 12.12
N LEU A 195 -17.06 9.48 11.41
CA LEU A 195 -17.79 10.65 11.88
C LEU A 195 -19.29 10.37 12.06
N GLU A 196 -19.90 9.63 11.13
CA GLU A 196 -21.29 9.17 11.25
C GLU A 196 -21.49 8.28 12.48
N GLU A 197 -20.61 7.29 12.67
CA GLU A 197 -20.61 6.40 13.83
C GLU A 197 -20.45 7.17 15.15
N ALA A 198 -19.65 8.24 15.14
CA ALA A 198 -19.45 9.14 16.27
C ALA A 198 -20.57 10.18 16.46
N GLY A 199 -21.65 10.14 15.69
CA GLY A 199 -22.78 11.07 15.81
C GLY A 199 -22.46 12.49 15.33
N ARG A 200 -21.51 12.66 14.40
CA ARG A 200 -21.09 13.94 13.80
C ARG A 200 -21.47 14.01 12.31
N PRO A 201 -22.78 13.99 11.98
CA PRO A 201 -23.25 13.86 10.60
C PRO A 201 -22.92 15.06 9.71
N ASP A 202 -22.82 16.27 10.28
CA ASP A 202 -22.50 17.47 9.51
C ASP A 202 -21.08 17.40 8.93
N GLU A 203 -20.11 17.05 9.77
CA GLU A 203 -18.71 16.85 9.37
C GLU A 203 -18.55 15.66 8.42
N ALA A 204 -19.29 14.57 8.64
CA ALA A 204 -19.32 13.46 7.70
C ALA A 204 -19.83 13.91 6.31
N GLY A 205 -20.86 14.77 6.29
CA GLY A 205 -21.38 15.38 5.07
C GLY A 205 -20.35 16.23 4.34
N GLU A 206 -19.48 16.95 5.06
CA GLU A 206 -18.37 17.68 4.46
C GLU A 206 -17.36 16.75 3.77
N ALA A 207 -16.94 15.69 4.45
CA ALA A 207 -16.02 14.71 3.87
C ALA A 207 -16.62 14.03 2.63
N TRP A 208 -17.91 13.66 2.64
CA TRP A 208 -18.60 13.14 1.45
C TRP A 208 -18.64 14.16 0.30
N ARG A 209 -18.91 15.43 0.60
CA ARG A 209 -18.97 16.49 -0.40
C ARG A 209 -17.60 16.70 -1.06
N MET A 210 -16.50 16.64 -0.31
CA MET A 210 -15.15 16.73 -0.87
C MET A 210 -14.88 15.65 -1.93
N ILE A 211 -15.34 14.40 -1.73
CA ILE A 211 -15.19 13.34 -2.73
C ILE A 211 -15.86 13.73 -4.06
N VAL A 212 -17.08 14.27 -3.99
CA VAL A 212 -17.85 14.65 -5.17
C VAL A 212 -17.23 15.86 -5.85
N ASP A 213 -16.94 16.92 -5.09
CA ASP A 213 -16.45 18.20 -5.62
C ASP A 213 -15.07 18.08 -6.25
N ARG A 214 -14.24 17.17 -5.73
CA ARG A 214 -12.88 16.91 -6.24
C ARG A 214 -12.81 15.79 -7.27
N GLY A 215 -13.95 15.19 -7.63
CA GLY A 215 -14.04 14.12 -8.62
C GLY A 215 -13.22 12.88 -8.22
N LEU A 216 -13.19 12.55 -6.93
CA LEU A 216 -12.43 11.41 -6.43
C LEU A 216 -13.22 10.10 -6.64
N PRO A 217 -12.51 8.95 -6.74
CA PRO A 217 -13.15 7.64 -6.69
C PRO A 217 -14.06 7.51 -5.46
N GLY A 218 -15.26 6.93 -5.65
CA GLY A 218 -16.28 6.83 -4.61
C GLY A 218 -17.39 7.88 -4.68
N ALA A 219 -17.38 8.79 -5.67
CA ALA A 219 -18.39 9.84 -5.82
C ALA A 219 -19.84 9.33 -5.90
N VAL A 220 -20.08 8.14 -6.47
CA VAL A 220 -21.42 7.54 -6.53
C VAL A 220 -21.94 7.22 -5.12
N LEU A 221 -21.11 6.58 -4.29
CA LEU A 221 -21.44 6.30 -2.89
C LEU A 221 -21.64 7.61 -2.11
N ALA A 222 -20.73 8.58 -2.28
CA ALA A 222 -20.81 9.87 -1.60
C ALA A 222 -22.12 10.61 -1.90
N ARG A 223 -22.56 10.65 -3.18
CA ARG A 223 -23.85 11.23 -3.57
C ARG A 223 -25.03 10.52 -2.93
N ALA A 224 -25.00 9.19 -2.86
CA ALA A 224 -26.06 8.41 -2.21
C ALA A 224 -26.15 8.74 -0.70
N ARG A 225 -25.00 8.83 -0.02
CA ARG A 225 -24.93 9.22 1.41
C ARG A 225 -25.47 10.63 1.65
N LEU A 226 -25.05 11.59 0.82
CA LEU A 226 -25.51 12.99 0.90
C LEU A 226 -27.02 13.15 0.64
N ALA A 227 -27.62 12.27 -0.15
CA ALA A 227 -29.06 12.25 -0.42
C ALA A 227 -29.87 11.57 0.71
N GLY A 228 -29.23 11.13 1.80
CA GLY A 228 -29.88 10.43 2.92
C GLY A 228 -30.08 8.92 2.69
N GLY A 229 -29.49 8.35 1.63
CA GLY A 229 -29.55 6.91 1.37
C GLY A 229 -28.60 6.13 2.28
N ARG A 230 -29.14 5.37 3.24
CA ARG A 230 -28.38 4.28 3.87
C ARG A 230 -28.00 3.27 2.78
N PRO A 231 -26.71 2.89 2.64
CA PRO A 231 -26.36 1.81 1.71
C PRO A 231 -27.03 0.52 2.18
N ALA A 232 -27.60 -0.22 1.24
CA ALA A 232 -28.15 -1.54 1.54
C ALA A 232 -27.04 -2.42 2.12
N PRO A 233 -27.33 -3.26 3.15
CA PRO A 233 -26.37 -4.24 3.60
C PRO A 233 -26.00 -5.14 2.42
N THR A 234 -24.71 -5.22 2.11
CA THR A 234 -24.20 -6.23 1.18
C THR A 234 -24.48 -7.62 1.74
N PRO A 235 -24.97 -8.56 0.92
CA PRO A 235 -25.27 -9.93 1.32
C PRO A 235 -24.02 -10.71 1.74
#